data_AF-A0A1U7SFA8-F1
#
_entry.id   AF-A0A1U7SFA8-F1
#
_cell.length_a   1.000
_cell.length_b   1.000
_cell.length_c   1.000
_cell.angle_alpha   90.00
_cell.angle_beta   90.00
_cell.angle_gamma   90.00
#
_symmetry.space_group_name_H-M   'P 1'
#
loop_
_entity.id
_entity.type
_entity.pdbx_description
1 polymer ?
#
loop_
_entity_poly.entity_id
_entity_poly.type
_entity_poly.pdbx_seq_one_letter_code
_entity_poly.pdbx_strand_id
1 'polypeptide(L)'
;MASHLKFVARTVMVQNKDVEAAYRSLNKILTIDGIIDEAKRRRYYEKPCRKRQRETYETCRRIYSSEMARKISFLLQKNRPDPWLGC
;
A
#
# COMPACT_ATOMS: atom_id res chain seq x y z
N MET A 1 -21.64 5.66 25.83
CA MET A 1 -20.32 5.01 26.01
C MET A 1 -19.97 4.22 24.77
N ALA A 2 -18.70 4.04 24.42
CA ALA A 2 -18.34 3.21 23.27
C ALA A 2 -18.62 1.74 23.60
N SER A 3 -19.24 1.01 22.66
CA SER A 3 -19.59 -0.42 22.80
C SER A 3 -18.37 -1.35 22.83
N HIS A 4 -17.19 -0.88 22.44
CA HIS A 4 -15.98 -1.69 22.28
C HIS A 4 -14.91 -1.37 23.32
N LEU A 5 -14.09 -2.38 23.63
CA LEU A 5 -12.93 -2.28 24.53
C LEU A 5 -11.94 -1.22 24.04
N LYS A 6 -11.38 -0.46 25.00
CA LYS A 6 -10.39 0.59 24.75
C LYS A 6 -9.00 -0.01 24.63
N PHE A 7 -8.11 0.66 23.89
CA PHE A 7 -6.69 0.29 23.73
C PHE A 7 -6.42 -1.09 23.10
N VAL A 8 -7.42 -1.69 22.45
CA VAL A 8 -7.25 -2.94 21.69
C VAL A 8 -6.99 -2.64 20.21
N ALA A 9 -7.84 -1.82 19.59
CA ALA A 9 -7.72 -1.51 18.17
C ALA A 9 -6.69 -0.39 17.91
N ARG A 10 -5.86 -0.56 16.86
CA ARG A 10 -4.91 0.46 16.36
C ARG A 10 -3.99 1.04 17.44
N THR A 11 -3.59 0.21 18.39
CA THR A 11 -2.69 0.57 19.50
C THR A 11 -1.31 -0.03 19.23
N VAL A 12 -0.24 0.75 19.43
CA VAL A 12 1.15 0.33 19.22
C VAL A 12 1.95 0.64 20.48
N MET A 13 2.71 -0.34 20.95
CA MET A 13 3.59 -0.19 22.10
C MET A 13 4.92 0.44 21.67
N VAL A 14 5.44 1.36 22.50
CA VAL A 14 6.72 2.02 22.24
C VAL A 14 7.83 1.17 22.84
N GLN A 15 8.82 0.79 22.03
CA GLN A 15 10.02 0.09 22.48
C GLN A 15 11.17 1.07 22.67
N ASN A 16 12.00 0.87 23.70
CA ASN A 16 13.23 1.63 23.95
C ASN A 16 13.07 3.16 23.96
N LYS A 17 11.88 3.67 24.33
CA LYS A 17 11.52 5.10 24.26
C LYS A 17 11.60 5.71 22.85
N ASP A 18 11.68 4.90 21.79
CA ASP A 18 11.67 5.38 20.41
C ASP A 18 10.22 5.56 19.92
N VAL A 19 9.71 6.77 20.14
CA VAL A 19 8.35 7.17 19.75
C VAL A 19 8.23 7.31 18.23
N GLU A 20 9.30 7.75 17.55
CA GLU A 20 9.27 7.98 16.10
C GLU A 20 9.16 6.67 15.32
N ALA A 21 9.86 5.62 15.75
CA ALA A 21 9.72 4.28 15.16
C ALA A 21 8.31 3.72 15.37
N ALA A 22 7.74 3.89 16.58
CA ALA A 22 6.38 3.45 16.87
C ALA A 22 5.34 4.20 16.01
N TYR A 23 5.51 5.51 15.85
CA TYR A 23 4.63 6.33 15.01
C TYR A 23 4.72 5.95 13.53
N ARG A 24 5.93 5.72 12.99
CA ARG A 24 6.13 5.23 11.62
C ARG A 24 5.46 3.88 11.39
N SER A 25 5.57 2.98 12.38
CA SER A 25 4.93 1.66 12.34
C SER A 25 3.40 1.78 12.35
N LEU A 26 2.85 2.62 13.23
CA LEU A 26 1.41 2.89 13.27
C LEU A 26 0.92 3.46 11.94
N ASN A 27 1.62 4.45 11.38
CA ASN A 27 1.26 5.07 10.12
C ASN A 27 1.29 4.06 8.95
N LYS A 28 2.29 3.16 8.94
CA LYS A 28 2.38 2.07 7.96
C LYS A 28 1.19 1.12 8.06
N ILE A 29 0.81 0.70 9.27
CA ILE A 29 -0.37 -0.17 9.50
C ILE A 29 -1.63 0.51 8.95
N LEU A 30 -1.88 1.76 9.32
CA LEU A 30 -3.05 2.53 8.86
C LEU A 30 -3.07 2.77 7.34
N THR A 31 -1.89 2.83 6.70
CA THR A 31 -1.76 2.99 5.25
C THR A 31 -2.07 1.68 4.52
N ILE A 32 -1.55 0.55 5.02
CA ILE A 32 -1.81 -0.78 4.45
C ILE A 32 -3.30 -1.15 4.56
N ASP A 33 -3.92 -0.83 5.70
CA ASP A 33 -5.35 -1.02 5.92
C ASP A 33 -6.23 -0.07 5.06
N GLY A 34 -5.63 0.94 4.42
CA GLY A 34 -6.33 1.93 3.59
C GLY A 34 -7.14 2.98 4.37
N ILE A 35 -7.06 2.99 5.70
CA ILE A 35 -7.83 3.89 6.58
C ILE A 35 -7.51 5.36 6.28
N ILE A 36 -6.25 5.68 6.01
CA ILE A 36 -5.83 7.06 5.72
C ILE A 36 -6.45 7.57 4.42
N ASP A 37 -6.44 6.75 3.37
CA ASP A 37 -7.01 7.13 2.08
C ASP A 37 -8.53 7.21 2.17
N GLU A 38 -9.15 6.31 2.93
CA GLU A 38 -10.58 6.40 3.23
C GLU A 38 -10.94 7.67 3.99
N ALA A 39 -10.19 8.02 5.03
CA ALA A 39 -10.40 9.25 5.79
C ALA A 39 -10.30 10.51 4.90
N LYS A 40 -9.31 10.55 4.01
CA LYS A 40 -9.16 11.63 3.01
C LYS A 40 -10.34 11.69 2.05
N ARG A 41 -10.79 10.53 1.53
CA ARG A 41 -11.93 10.45 0.60
C ARG A 41 -13.24 10.86 1.27
N ARG A 42 -13.46 10.45 2.52
CA ARG A 42 -14.66 10.79 3.30
C ARG A 42 -14.75 12.26 3.70
N ARG A 43 -13.68 13.05 3.53
CA ARG A 43 -13.69 14.50 3.80
C ARG A 43 -14.76 15.24 2.97
N TYR A 44 -15.02 14.77 1.75
CA TYR A 44 -16.06 15.32 0.87
C TYR A 44 -16.89 14.20 0.27
N TYR A 45 -18.13 14.49 -0.09
CA TYR A 45 -18.98 13.50 -0.74
C TYR A 45 -18.46 13.14 -2.14
N GLU A 46 -18.07 11.88 -2.33
CA GLU A 46 -17.74 11.31 -3.65
C GLU A 46 -19.02 10.79 -4.32
N LYS A 47 -19.41 11.39 -5.46
CA LYS A 47 -20.56 10.92 -6.23
C LYS A 47 -20.36 9.45 -6.68
N PRO A 48 -21.41 8.60 -6.73
CA PRO A 48 -21.28 7.19 -7.08
C PRO A 48 -20.65 6.94 -8.45
N CYS A 49 -20.94 7.80 -9.44
CA CYS A 49 -20.31 7.71 -10.77
C CYS A 49 -18.80 7.97 -10.73
N ARG A 50 -18.35 8.90 -9.89
CA ARG A 50 -16.91 9.21 -9.70
C ARG A 50 -16.20 8.09 -8.96
N LYS A 51 -16.83 7.56 -7.91
CA LYS A 51 -16.34 6.39 -7.17
C LYS A 51 -16.11 5.19 -8.11
N ARG A 52 -17.11 4.85 -8.94
CA ARG A 52 -16.99 3.75 -9.93
C ARG A 52 -15.85 3.97 -10.93
N GLN A 53 -15.72 5.18 -11.48
CA GLN A 53 -14.62 5.52 -12.40
C GLN A 53 -13.25 5.32 -11.74
N ARG A 54 -13.10 5.77 -10.49
CA ARG A 54 -11.86 5.63 -9.72
C ARG A 54 -11.53 4.17 -9.42
N GLU A 55 -12.50 3.38 -8.96
CA GLU A 55 -12.30 1.96 -8.63
C GLU A 55 -11.85 1.14 -9.85
N THR A 56 -12.45 1.40 -11.02
CA THR A 56 -12.02 0.78 -12.28
C THR A 56 -10.59 1.18 -12.61
N TYR A 57 -10.25 2.47 -12.54
CA TYR A 57 -8.90 2.95 -12.81
C TYR A 57 -7.84 2.34 -11.87
N GLU A 58 -8.10 2.35 -10.55
CA GLU A 58 -7.21 1.77 -9.53
C GLU A 58 -7.02 0.26 -9.79
N THR A 59 -8.06 -0.43 -10.24
CA THR A 59 -8.01 -1.85 -10.57
C THR A 59 -7.17 -2.13 -11.81
N CYS A 60 -7.42 -1.42 -12.90
CA CYS A 60 -6.63 -1.56 -14.13
C CYS A 60 -5.15 -1.23 -13.88
N ARG A 61 -4.88 -0.16 -13.12
CA ARG A 61 -3.51 0.22 -12.74
C ARG A 61 -2.83 -0.87 -11.92
N ARG A 62 -3.52 -1.46 -10.95
CA ARG A 62 -2.99 -2.56 -10.14
C ARG A 62 -2.64 -3.79 -10.99
N ILE A 63 -3.54 -4.21 -11.89
CA ILE A 63 -3.31 -5.34 -12.80
C ILE A 63 -2.10 -5.07 -13.69
N TYR A 64 -2.02 -3.88 -14.29
CA TYR A 64 -0.89 -3.53 -15.14
C TYR A 64 0.43 -3.53 -14.36
N SER A 65 0.47 -2.89 -13.19
CA SER A 65 1.67 -2.84 -12.35
C SER A 65 2.11 -4.23 -11.90
N SER A 66 1.18 -5.12 -11.52
CA SER A 66 1.52 -6.48 -11.11
C SER A 66 2.08 -7.32 -12.26
N GLU A 67 1.46 -7.24 -13.44
CA GLU A 67 1.94 -7.95 -14.63
C GLU A 67 3.28 -7.42 -15.12
N MET A 68 3.48 -6.09 -15.08
CA MET A 68 4.74 -5.48 -15.43
C MET A 68 5.86 -5.90 -14.47
N ALA A 69 5.60 -5.87 -13.15
CA ALA A 69 6.55 -6.33 -12.15
C ALA A 69 6.91 -7.82 -12.33
N ARG A 70 5.93 -8.66 -12.68
CA ARG A 70 6.12 -10.08 -13.01
C ARG A 70 7.00 -10.27 -14.24
N LYS A 71 6.79 -9.46 -15.29
CA LYS A 71 7.63 -9.51 -16.50
C LYS A 71 9.05 -9.06 -16.21
N ILE A 72 9.22 -7.98 -15.44
CA ILE A 72 10.53 -7.47 -15.04
C ILE A 72 11.29 -8.53 -14.25
N SER A 73 10.68 -9.13 -13.22
CA SER A 73 11.35 -10.16 -12.41
C SER A 73 11.75 -11.39 -13.22
N PHE A 74 10.93 -11.77 -14.20
CA PHE A 74 11.25 -12.85 -15.14
C PHE A 74 12.45 -12.51 -16.03
N LEU A 75 12.46 -11.33 -16.65
CA LEU A 75 13.55 -10.90 -17.53
C LEU A 75 14.85 -10.59 -16.78
N LEU A 76 14.75 -10.17 -15.51
CA LEU A 76 15.90 -9.84 -14.68
C LEU A 76 16.85 -11.04 -14.51
N GLN A 77 16.35 -12.27 -14.59
CA GLN A 77 17.19 -13.49 -14.61
C GLN A 77 18.20 -13.52 -15.78
N LYS A 78 17.87 -12.85 -16.89
CA LYS A 78 18.75 -12.76 -18.07
C LYS A 78 19.65 -11.53 -18.06
N ASN A 79 19.57 -10.68 -17.04
CA ASN A 79 20.45 -9.54 -16.85
C ASN A 79 21.83 -9.99 -16.32
N ARG A 80 22.49 -10.84 -17.08
CA ARG A 80 23.85 -11.37 -16.84
C ARG A 80 24.76 -10.87 -17.97
N PRO A 81 26.09 -10.77 -17.75
CA PRO A 81 27.02 -10.44 -18.83
C PRO A 81 26.85 -11.42 -20.00
N ASP A 82 27.10 -10.91 -21.21
CA ASP A 82 26.94 -11.69 -22.43
C ASP A 82 27.84 -12.94 -22.38
N PRO A 83 27.27 -14.16 -22.45
CA PRO A 83 28.07 -15.37 -22.47
C PRO A 83 28.93 -15.52 -23.73
N TRP A 84 28.68 -14.76 -24.80
CA TRP A 84 29.36 -14.91 -26.09
C TRP A 84 30.19 -13.68 -26.48
N LEU A 85 30.95 -13.13 -25.53
CA LEU A 85 31.88 -12.03 -25.76
C LEU A 85 32.93 -12.42 -26.82
N GLY A 86 32.85 -11.79 -28.00
CA GLY A 86 33.82 -11.97 -29.09
C GLY A 86 33.40 -12.96 -30.20
N CYS A 87 32.19 -13.50 -30.15
CA CYS A 87 31.55 -14.16 -31.30
C CYS A 87 30.65 -13.19 -32.08
#